data_AF-A0A1J8PS11-F1
#
_entry.id   AF-A0A1J8PS11-F1
#
_cell.length_a   1.000
_cell.length_b   1.000
_cell.length_c   1.000
_cell.angle_alpha   90.00
_cell.angle_beta   90.00
_cell.angle_gamma   90.00
#
_symmetry.space_group_name_H-M   'P 1'
#
loop_
_entity.id
_entity.type
_entity.pdbx_description
1 polymer ?
#
loop_
_entity_poly.entity_id
_entity_poly.type
_entity_poly.pdbx_seq_one_letter_code
_entity_poly.pdbx_strand_id
1 'polypeptide(L)' 'LNNWCVEIKWSDLVVKDARKLKGFIRYIKQNKISNNTVTTRTISQERIIDDTLIEFLPSALYAYTLGKNILKH' A
#
# COMPACT_ATOMS: atom_id res chain seq x y z
N LEU A 1 -9.36 -2.63 16.42
CA LEU A 1 -9.60 -3.27 15.10
C LEU A 1 -8.69 -2.59 14.10
N ASN A 2 -7.66 -3.30 13.66
CA ASN A 2 -6.62 -2.82 12.76
C ASN A 2 -7.24 -2.41 11.42
N ASN A 3 -7.46 -1.11 11.22
CA ASN A 3 -7.93 -0.64 9.92
C ASN A 3 -6.72 -0.47 9.01
N TRP A 4 -6.55 -1.40 8.08
CA TRP A 4 -5.51 -1.36 7.06
C TRP A 4 -6.15 -1.33 5.68
N CYS A 5 -5.51 -0.63 4.75
CA CYS A 5 -5.93 -0.60 3.36
C CYS A 5 -4.73 -0.90 2.48
N VAL A 6 -4.90 -1.85 1.57
CA VAL A 6 -3.88 -2.18 0.57
C VAL A 6 -4.42 -1.97 -0.83
N GLU A 7 -3.71 -1.16 -1.61
CA GLU A 7 -3.93 -1.02 -3.05
C GLU A 7 -2.94 -1.90 -3.81
N ILE A 8 -3.45 -2.87 -4.56
CA ILE A 8 -2.60 -3.76 -5.36
C ILE A 8 -2.25 -3.10 -6.69
N LYS A 9 -0.96 -2.93 -6.95
CA LYS A 9 -0.38 -2.59 -8.27
C LYS A 9 0.71 -3.58 -8.66
N TRP A 10 0.85 -3.77 -9.97
CA TRP A 10 1.83 -4.66 -10.60
C TRP A 10 2.95 -3.90 -11.32
N SER A 11 3.07 -2.60 -11.04
CA SER A 11 3.97 -1.68 -11.72
C SER A 11 4.55 -0.67 -10.76
N ASP A 12 5.79 -0.25 -11.01
CA ASP A 12 6.49 0.79 -10.26
C ASP A 12 6.03 2.21 -10.63
N LEU A 13 5.12 2.34 -11.61
CA LEU A 13 4.63 3.64 -12.09
C LEU A 13 3.97 4.48 -10.99
N VAL A 14 3.33 3.85 -10.00
CA VAL A 14 2.70 4.59 -8.89
C VAL A 14 3.70 5.26 -7.95
N VAL A 15 4.95 4.77 -7.93
CA VAL A 15 6.05 5.42 -7.19
C VAL A 15 6.55 6.65 -7.94
N LYS A 16 6.55 6.61 -9.27
CA LYS A 16 6.98 7.74 -10.13
C LYS A 16 5.88 8.79 -10.30
N ASP A 17 4.62 8.36 -10.31
CA ASP A 17 3.45 9.21 -10.52
C ASP A 17 2.39 8.95 -9.43
N ALA A 18 2.51 9.68 -8.33
CA ALA A 18 1.61 9.60 -7.17
C ALA A 18 0.16 10.00 -7.52
N ARG A 19 -0.10 10.72 -8.62
CA ARG A 19 -1.47 11.10 -9.03
C ARG A 19 -2.32 9.87 -9.34
N LYS A 20 -1.69 8.75 -9.68
CA LYS A 20 -2.34 7.43 -9.87
C LYS A 20 -2.93 6.86 -8.57
N LEU A 21 -2.57 7.43 -7.42
CA LEU A 21 -3.09 7.06 -6.10
C LEU A 21 -4.15 8.04 -5.57
N LYS A 22 -4.60 9.02 -6.36
CA LYS A 22 -5.60 10.01 -5.91
C LYS A 22 -6.87 9.38 -5.34
N GLY A 23 -7.38 8.31 -5.97
CA GLY A 23 -8.55 7.57 -5.49
C GLY A 23 -8.29 6.88 -4.15
N PHE A 24 -7.16 6.18 -4.04
CA PHE A 24 -6.72 5.51 -2.82
C PHE A 24 -6.54 6.52 -1.66
N ILE A 25 -5.83 7.62 -1.90
CA ILE A 25 -5.61 8.68 -0.90
C ILE A 25 -6.95 9.29 -0.44
N ARG A 26 -7.88 9.53 -1.38
CA ARG A 26 -9.22 10.01 -1.03
C ARG A 26 -9.93 9.03 -0.10
N TYR A 27 -9.88 7.74 -0.43
CA TYR A 27 -10.54 6.69 0.33
C TYR A 27 -9.97 6.55 1.74
N ILE A 28 -8.65 6.46 1.90
CA ILE A 28 -8.01 6.29 3.22
C ILE A 28 -8.24 7.50 4.12
N LYS A 29 -8.25 8.73 3.56
CA LYS A 29 -8.58 9.95 4.32
C LYS A 29 -10.04 9.99 4.77
N GLN A 30 -10.98 9.68 3.87
CA GLN A 30 -12.41 9.64 4.19
C GLN A 30 -12.73 8.64 5.30
N ASN A 31 -12.00 7.52 5.34
CA ASN A 31 -12.22 6.44 6.30
C ASN A 31 -11.23 6.44 7.48
N LYS A 32 -10.39 7.49 7.60
CA LYS A 32 -9.40 7.65 8.68
C LYS A 32 -8.50 6.41 8.87
N ILE A 33 -8.01 5.84 7.76
CA ILE A 33 -7.16 4.64 7.75
C ILE A 33 -5.69 5.05 7.93
N SER A 34 -5.00 4.48 8.93
CA SER A 34 -3.61 4.82 9.25
C SER A 34 -2.59 3.86 8.65
N ASN A 35 -2.96 2.59 8.45
CA ASN A 35 -2.04 1.56 7.97
C ASN A 35 -2.27 1.33 6.47
N ASN A 36 -1.48 2.02 5.65
CA ASN A 36 -1.72 2.12 4.21
C ASN A 36 -0.54 1.57 3.43
N THR A 37 -0.78 0.51 2.64
CA THR A 37 0.24 -0.12 1.80
C THR A 37 -0.19 -0.04 0.33
N VAL A 38 0.75 0.22 -0.57
CA VAL A 38 0.55 0.15 -2.02
C VAL A 38 1.58 -0.82 -2.58
N THR A 39 1.14 -1.87 -3.26
CA THR A 39 2.13 -2.78 -3.83
C THR A 39 2.82 -2.18 -5.05
N THR A 40 4.00 -2.67 -5.37
CA THR A 40 4.78 -2.29 -6.57
C THR A 40 5.27 -3.54 -7.27
N ARG A 41 6.00 -3.38 -8.39
CA ARG A 41 6.63 -4.53 -9.03
C ARG A 41 7.94 -4.89 -8.32
N THR A 42 8.79 -3.91 -8.01
CA THR A 42 10.12 -4.18 -7.43
C THR A 42 10.53 -3.21 -6.32
N ILE A 43 9.75 -2.18 -6.02
CA ILE A 43 10.16 -1.09 -5.12
C ILE A 43 9.63 -1.31 -3.70
N SER A 44 10.56 -1.32 -2.74
CA SER A 44 10.25 -1.18 -1.30
C SER A 44 10.67 0.20 -0.82
N GLN A 45 9.74 1.01 -0.32
CA GLN A 45 10.04 2.32 0.28
C GLN A 45 8.85 2.84 1.09
N GLU A 46 9.08 3.83 1.94
CA GLU A 46 8.00 4.64 2.51
C GLU A 46 7.97 6.02 1.85
N ARG A 47 6.77 6.59 1.72
CA ARG A 47 6.61 7.98 1.27
C ARG A 47 5.38 8.61 1.91
N ILE A 48 5.52 9.87 2.31
CA ILE A 48 4.40 10.72 2.70
C ILE A 48 3.79 11.33 1.43
N ILE A 49 2.49 11.14 1.23
CA ILE A 49 1.71 11.75 0.16
C ILE A 49 0.48 12.41 0.77
N ASP A 50 0.32 13.72 0.58
CA ASP A 50 -0.71 14.54 1.19
C ASP A 50 -0.87 14.25 2.70
N ASP A 51 0.22 14.34 3.47
CA ASP A 51 0.28 14.08 4.92
C ASP A 51 -0.08 12.65 5.35
N THR A 52 -0.14 11.71 4.42
CA THR A 52 -0.40 10.29 4.70
C THR A 52 0.84 9.46 4.43
N LEU A 53 1.32 8.73 5.44
CA LEU A 53 2.38 7.75 5.25
C LEU A 53 1.85 6.56 4.46
N ILE A 54 2.52 6.24 3.36
CA ILE A 54 2.22 5.10 2.51
C ILE A 54 3.48 4.23 2.42
N GLU A 55 3.31 2.97 2.77
CA GLU A 55 4.32 1.94 2.57
C GLU A 55 4.18 1.38 1.14
N PHE A 56 5.29 1.28 0.42
CA PHE A 56 5.38 0.61 -0.87
C PHE A 56 6.15 -0.70 -0.69
N LEU A 57 5.60 -1.80 -1.20
CA LEU A 57 6.22 -3.13 -1.15
C LEU A 57 6.00 -3.89 -2.45
N PRO A 58 6.95 -4.71 -2.94
CA PRO A 58 6.70 -5.59 -4.07
C PRO A 58 5.48 -6.50 -3.84
N SER A 59 4.64 -6.67 -4.85
CA SER A 59 3.41 -7.47 -4.74
C SER A 59 3.70 -8.92 -4.36
N ALA A 60 4.79 -9.50 -4.87
CA ALA A 60 5.26 -10.83 -4.48
C ALA A 60 5.62 -10.92 -2.98
N LEU A 61 6.29 -9.90 -2.42
CA LEU A 61 6.64 -9.85 -1.00
C LEU A 61 5.39 -9.71 -0.12
N TYR A 62 4.45 -8.86 -0.54
CA TYR A 62 3.18 -8.70 0.17
C TYR A 62 2.37 -10.00 0.17
N ALA A 63 2.24 -10.66 -0.98
CA ALA A 63 1.53 -11.94 -1.10
C ALA A 63 2.17 -13.05 -0.25
N TYR A 64 3.50 -13.16 -0.25
CA TYR A 64 4.21 -14.11 0.60
C TYR A 64 3.97 -13.84 2.09
N THR A 65 4.08 -12.57 2.50
CA THR A 65 3.86 -12.15 3.90
C THR A 65 2.44 -12.46 4.36
N LEU A 66 1.44 -12.12 3.55
CA LEU A 66 0.05 -12.48 3.82
C LEU A 66 -0.14 -13.98 3.92
N GLY A 67 0.33 -14.76 2.94
CA GLY A 67 0.21 -16.22 2.94
C GLY A 67 0.85 -16.84 4.17
N LYS A 68 2.06 -16.40 4.53
CA LYS A 68 2.77 -16.84 5.73
C LYS A 68 1.99 -16.50 7.01
N ASN A 69 1.35 -15.33 7.07
CA ASN A 69 0.57 -14.92 8.23
C ASN A 69 -0.75 -15.67 8.35
N ILE A 70 -1.40 -16.00 7.22
CA ILE A 70 -2.62 -16.84 7.20
C ILE A 70 -2.32 -18.25 7.73
N LEU A 71 -1.18 -18.84 7.35
CA LEU A 71 -0.79 -20.18 7.80
C LEU A 71 -0.35 -20.28 9.28
N LYS A 72 -0.18 -19.13 9.95
CA LYS A 72 0.18 -19.07 11.38
C LYS A 72 -1.03 -19.05 12.31
N HIS A 73 -2.24 -18.95 11.75
CA HIS A 73 -3.52 -18.97 12.45
C HIS A 73 -4.33 -20.20 12.03
#